data_AF-A0A1H8LIT7-F1
#
_entry.id   AF-A0A1H8LIT7-F1
#
_cell.length_a   1.000
_cell.length_b   1.000
_cell.length_c   1.000
_cell.angle_alpha   90.00
_cell.angle_beta   90.00
_cell.angle_gamma   90.00
#
_symmetry.space_group_name_H-M   'P 1'
#
loop_
_entity.id
_entity.type
_entity.pdbx_description
1 polymer ?
#
loop_
_entity_poly.entity_id
_entity_poly.type
_entity_poly.pdbx_seq_one_letter_code
_entity_poly.pdbx_strand_id
1 'polypeptide(L)'
;MPHTPHAPGALMIIGGGEDRTDNKEILARFIALAGGPERQLVVLTAASKIPEVVWETYRVALHDLGARNVRHVPIGERVDADDAAKADIVAGASGIFMTGGDQKRLVAHIGGTAVEQAMRDAHALRGACIAGTSAGASAMCTHMLAEGKAELAPEKGAVRLGAGLGFVHRVVVDQHFSQRRRLHRLLSVVAQTPFLLGAGIDEDTALIVHGRAGFEVMGEGTVTVLDCRSAKTNIADLRAGAVPTLVGVGLHLLPSGAAFAAPPDPAARAGAPLPAIGQLPEGAAPAPRALADFLAFLTDRNDES
;
A
#
# COMPACT_ATOMS: atom_id res chain seq x y z
N MET A 1 -2.46 -22.12 23.61
CA MET A 1 -1.80 -22.75 22.45
C MET A 1 -0.57 -21.93 22.14
N PRO A 2 0.63 -22.52 21.97
CA PRO A 2 1.78 -21.74 21.55
C PRO A 2 1.52 -21.22 20.13
N HIS A 3 1.50 -19.90 19.94
CA HIS A 3 1.35 -19.29 18.62
C HIS A 3 2.62 -19.57 17.82
N THR A 4 2.53 -20.43 16.81
CA THR A 4 3.57 -20.58 15.80
C THR A 4 3.74 -19.21 15.13
N PRO A 5 4.94 -18.62 15.08
CA PRO A 5 5.13 -17.34 14.42
C PRO A 5 4.79 -17.49 12.94
N HIS A 6 3.69 -16.88 12.51
CA HIS A 6 3.33 -16.77 11.10
C HIS A 6 4.11 -15.62 10.47
N ALA A 7 4.49 -15.73 9.19
CA ALA A 7 4.99 -14.55 8.48
C ALA A 7 3.89 -13.49 8.37
N PRO A 8 4.26 -12.20 8.30
CA PRO A 8 3.31 -11.14 8.03
C PRO A 8 2.54 -11.41 6.72
N GLY A 9 1.28 -11.01 6.70
CA GLY A 9 0.41 -11.17 5.53
C GLY A 9 0.86 -10.31 4.34
N ALA A 10 0.11 -10.36 3.25
CA ALA A 10 0.38 -9.49 2.10
C ALA A 10 -0.03 -8.03 2.39
N LEU A 11 0.68 -7.08 1.78
CA LEU A 11 0.24 -5.69 1.65
C LEU A 11 -0.15 -5.42 0.21
N MET A 12 -1.37 -4.96 -0.03
CA MET A 12 -1.90 -4.69 -1.36
C MET A 12 -2.21 -3.20 -1.54
N ILE A 13 -1.36 -2.53 -2.32
CA ILE A 13 -1.35 -1.07 -2.47
C ILE A 13 -1.98 -0.73 -3.83
N ILE A 14 -3.19 -0.16 -3.83
CA ILE A 14 -4.01 0.00 -5.02
C ILE A 14 -4.09 1.48 -5.42
N GLY A 15 -3.87 1.77 -6.71
CA GLY A 15 -3.81 3.14 -7.23
C GLY A 15 -5.14 3.90 -7.22
N GLY A 16 -6.26 3.26 -6.88
CA GLY A 16 -7.58 3.87 -6.93
C GLY A 16 -8.34 3.49 -8.19
N GLY A 17 -9.66 3.76 -8.20
CA GLY A 17 -10.48 3.51 -9.38
C GLY A 17 -10.56 2.04 -9.80
N GLU A 18 -10.23 1.10 -8.90
CA GLU A 18 -10.25 -0.31 -9.25
C GLU A 18 -11.65 -0.79 -9.65
N ASP A 19 -11.70 -1.77 -10.55
CA ASP A 19 -12.96 -2.30 -11.07
C ASP A 19 -13.77 -2.96 -9.95
N ARG A 20 -15.03 -2.53 -9.85
CA ARG A 20 -16.02 -3.03 -8.89
C ARG A 20 -17.27 -3.57 -9.58
N THR A 21 -17.33 -3.53 -10.90
CA THR A 21 -18.50 -3.91 -11.70
C THR A 21 -18.25 -5.15 -12.54
N ASP A 22 -17.15 -5.21 -13.28
CA ASP A 22 -16.98 -6.19 -14.35
C ASP A 22 -16.12 -7.38 -13.90
N ASN A 23 -14.83 -7.37 -14.24
CA ASN A 23 -13.89 -8.45 -13.92
C ASN A 23 -13.47 -8.45 -12.45
N LYS A 24 -13.40 -7.27 -11.83
CA LYS A 24 -13.04 -7.05 -10.41
C LYS A 24 -11.75 -7.79 -10.00
N GLU A 25 -10.76 -7.84 -10.90
CA GLU A 25 -9.56 -8.68 -10.76
C GLU A 25 -8.78 -8.35 -9.47
N ILE A 26 -8.64 -7.06 -9.17
CA ILE A 26 -7.99 -6.57 -7.95
C ILE A 26 -8.72 -7.04 -6.69
N LEU A 27 -10.06 -6.97 -6.66
CA LEU A 27 -10.83 -7.44 -5.51
C LEU A 27 -10.81 -8.96 -5.37
N ALA A 28 -10.81 -9.69 -6.49
CA ALA A 28 -10.64 -11.14 -6.50
C ALA A 28 -9.28 -11.55 -5.92
N ARG A 29 -8.21 -10.83 -6.28
CA ARG A 29 -6.88 -11.06 -5.69
C ARG A 29 -6.86 -10.75 -4.21
N PHE A 30 -7.49 -9.67 -3.75
CA PHE A 30 -7.61 -9.37 -2.31
C PHE A 30 -8.27 -10.53 -1.54
N ILE A 31 -9.37 -11.09 -2.06
CA ILE A 31 -10.04 -12.25 -1.46
C ILE A 31 -9.10 -13.47 -1.43
N ALA A 32 -8.37 -13.73 -2.51
CA ALA A 32 -7.40 -14.83 -2.57
C ALA A 32 -6.28 -14.66 -1.53
N LEU A 33 -5.71 -13.45 -1.42
CA LEU A 33 -4.69 -13.09 -0.41
C LEU A 33 -5.22 -13.17 1.03
N ALA A 34 -6.53 -12.98 1.22
CA ALA A 34 -7.18 -13.15 2.52
C ALA A 34 -7.47 -14.62 2.87
N GLY A 35 -7.20 -15.57 1.96
CA GLY A 35 -7.43 -17.01 2.15
C GLY A 35 -8.74 -17.55 1.56
N GLY A 36 -9.38 -16.79 0.66
CA GLY A 36 -10.58 -17.20 -0.06
C GLY A 36 -11.88 -16.56 0.45
N PRO A 37 -13.00 -16.79 -0.26
CA PRO A 37 -14.27 -16.08 -0.05
C PRO A 37 -14.98 -16.39 1.28
N GLU A 38 -14.67 -17.52 1.91
CA GLU A 38 -15.25 -17.92 3.20
C GLU A 38 -14.60 -17.22 4.40
N ARG A 39 -13.48 -16.52 4.18
CA ARG A 39 -12.72 -15.85 5.24
C ARG A 39 -13.39 -14.56 5.65
N GLN A 40 -13.14 -14.13 6.89
CA GLN A 40 -13.64 -12.86 7.38
C GLN A 40 -12.87 -11.70 6.72
N LEU A 41 -13.60 -10.88 5.97
CA LEU A 41 -13.09 -9.65 5.38
C LEU A 41 -13.66 -8.45 6.13
N VAL A 42 -12.83 -7.45 6.37
CA VAL A 42 -13.23 -6.18 6.98
C VAL A 42 -13.01 -5.05 5.99
N VAL A 43 -14.00 -4.17 5.84
CA VAL A 43 -13.90 -2.95 5.04
C VAL A 43 -13.95 -1.73 5.97
N LEU A 44 -12.91 -0.89 5.90
CA LEU A 44 -12.76 0.36 6.65
C LEU A 44 -13.05 1.55 5.73
N THR A 45 -14.11 2.29 6.04
CA THR A 45 -14.55 3.45 5.23
C THR A 45 -14.16 4.80 5.82
N ALA A 46 -13.20 4.83 6.76
CA ALA A 46 -12.89 6.03 7.56
C ALA A 46 -12.37 7.22 6.74
N ALA A 47 -11.79 6.96 5.57
CA ALA A 47 -11.36 7.99 4.62
C ALA A 47 -12.54 8.74 3.97
N SER A 48 -13.70 8.10 3.86
CA SER A 48 -14.85 8.60 3.10
C SER A 48 -15.71 9.59 3.91
N LYS A 49 -16.31 10.55 3.20
CA LYS A 49 -17.39 11.40 3.74
C LYS A 49 -18.79 10.83 3.52
N ILE A 50 -18.89 9.77 2.72
CA ILE A 50 -20.12 9.04 2.41
C ILE A 50 -19.89 7.53 2.70
N PRO A 51 -19.58 7.16 3.95
CA PRO A 51 -19.11 5.82 4.29
C PRO A 51 -20.09 4.72 3.90
N GLU A 52 -21.40 4.92 4.09
CA GLU A 52 -22.42 3.92 3.75
C GLU A 52 -22.50 3.61 2.25
N VAL A 53 -22.38 4.63 1.39
CA VAL A 53 -22.39 4.44 -0.07
C VAL A 53 -21.15 3.68 -0.53
N VAL A 54 -19.99 4.05 0.02
CA VAL A 54 -18.73 3.38 -0.28
C VAL A 54 -18.78 1.93 0.20
N TRP A 55 -19.24 1.70 1.43
CA TRP A 55 -19.43 0.36 1.99
C TRP A 55 -20.30 -0.49 1.08
N GLU A 56 -21.49 0.00 0.69
CA GLU A 56 -22.42 -0.76 -0.13
C GLU A 56 -21.81 -1.15 -1.48
N THR A 57 -21.02 -0.25 -2.08
CA THR A 57 -20.30 -0.53 -3.33
C THR A 57 -19.33 -1.70 -3.17
N TYR A 58 -18.50 -1.72 -2.10
CA TYR A 58 -17.60 -2.84 -1.85
C TYR A 58 -18.33 -4.11 -1.40
N ARG A 59 -19.40 -3.98 -0.62
CA ARG A 59 -20.20 -5.11 -0.16
C ARG A 59 -20.77 -5.87 -1.35
N VAL A 60 -21.37 -5.17 -2.31
CA VAL A 60 -21.88 -5.78 -3.55
C VAL A 60 -20.74 -6.41 -4.35
N ALA A 61 -19.66 -5.67 -4.62
CA ALA A 61 -18.54 -6.18 -5.41
C ALA A 61 -17.87 -7.44 -4.82
N LEU A 62 -17.62 -7.45 -3.51
CA LEU A 62 -17.04 -8.61 -2.81
C LEU A 62 -18.04 -9.78 -2.73
N HIS A 63 -19.33 -9.49 -2.59
CA HIS A 63 -20.37 -10.51 -2.60
C HIS A 63 -20.55 -11.14 -3.99
N ASP A 64 -20.44 -10.37 -5.07
CA ASP A 64 -20.44 -10.92 -6.43
C ASP A 64 -19.29 -11.93 -6.64
N LEU A 65 -18.15 -11.69 -5.98
CA LEU A 65 -16.98 -12.58 -5.97
C LEU A 65 -17.09 -13.75 -4.96
N GLY A 66 -18.27 -13.94 -4.36
CA GLY A 66 -18.54 -15.05 -3.45
C GLY A 66 -18.21 -14.78 -1.99
N ALA A 67 -17.61 -13.64 -1.62
CA ALA A 67 -17.31 -13.35 -0.22
C ALA A 67 -18.59 -13.05 0.56
N ARG A 68 -18.98 -13.96 1.46
CA ARG A 68 -20.22 -13.83 2.26
C ARG A 68 -19.96 -13.27 3.66
N ASN A 69 -18.76 -13.45 4.19
CA ASN A 69 -18.38 -12.98 5.53
C ASN A 69 -17.63 -11.63 5.47
N VAL A 70 -18.31 -10.61 4.96
CA VAL A 70 -17.78 -9.24 4.87
C VAL A 70 -18.39 -8.38 5.98
N ARG A 71 -17.54 -7.74 6.79
CA ARG A 71 -17.92 -6.85 7.89
C ARG A 71 -17.56 -5.40 7.54
N HIS A 72 -18.49 -4.49 7.76
CA HIS A 72 -18.21 -3.06 7.76
C HIS A 72 -17.78 -2.62 9.15
N VAL A 73 -16.69 -1.88 9.24
CA VAL A 73 -16.30 -1.21 10.48
C VAL A 73 -16.31 0.30 10.22
N PRO A 74 -17.44 0.98 10.49
CA PRO A 74 -17.54 2.42 10.32
C PRO A 74 -16.78 3.14 11.44
N ILE A 75 -15.94 4.08 11.03
CA ILE A 75 -15.16 4.96 11.91
C ILE A 75 -15.42 6.39 11.42
N GLY A 76 -16.36 7.06 12.08
CA GLY A 76 -16.76 8.44 11.78
C GLY A 76 -15.88 9.46 12.47
N GLU A 77 -15.38 9.10 13.65
CA GLU A 77 -14.50 9.87 14.54
C GLU A 77 -13.47 8.98 15.24
N ARG A 78 -12.50 9.59 15.92
CA ARG A 78 -11.38 8.85 16.54
C ARG A 78 -11.82 7.88 17.64
N VAL A 79 -12.80 8.27 18.47
CA VAL A 79 -13.29 7.42 19.58
C VAL A 79 -13.90 6.11 19.08
N ASP A 80 -14.49 6.11 17.88
CA ASP A 80 -14.94 4.88 17.23
C ASP A 80 -13.81 3.87 17.04
N ALA A 81 -12.59 4.34 16.76
CA ALA A 81 -11.45 3.48 16.48
C ALA A 81 -10.77 2.94 17.75
N ASP A 82 -11.20 3.38 18.94
CA ASP A 82 -10.82 2.83 20.24
C ASP A 82 -11.92 1.93 20.85
N ASP A 83 -13.05 1.74 20.15
CA ASP A 83 -14.08 0.78 20.55
C ASP A 83 -13.55 -0.66 20.48
N ALA A 84 -13.61 -1.36 21.61
CA ALA A 84 -13.07 -2.70 21.75
C ALA A 84 -13.76 -3.72 20.82
N ALA A 85 -15.07 -3.60 20.59
CA ALA A 85 -15.78 -4.53 19.72
C ALA A 85 -15.37 -4.34 18.24
N LYS A 86 -15.13 -3.09 17.81
CA LYS A 86 -14.58 -2.82 16.47
C LYS A 86 -13.15 -3.34 16.34
N ALA A 87 -12.30 -3.13 17.36
CA ALA A 87 -10.95 -3.68 17.38
C ALA A 87 -10.95 -5.21 17.32
N ASP A 88 -11.85 -5.88 18.04
CA ASP A 88 -12.00 -7.35 18.02
C ASP A 88 -12.44 -7.88 16.64
N ILE A 89 -13.36 -7.18 15.96
CA ILE A 89 -13.76 -7.51 14.58
C ILE A 89 -12.55 -7.42 13.64
N VAL A 90 -11.76 -6.35 13.75
CA VAL A 90 -10.56 -6.14 12.94
C VAL A 90 -9.50 -7.18 13.27
N ALA A 91 -9.34 -7.54 14.54
CA ALA A 91 -8.41 -8.56 14.97
C ALA A 91 -8.76 -9.91 14.34
N GLY A 92 -10.04 -10.31 14.31
CA GLY A 92 -10.47 -11.56 13.70
C GLY A 92 -10.35 -11.66 12.17
N ALA A 93 -10.05 -10.55 11.48
CA ALA A 93 -10.05 -10.50 10.03
C ALA A 93 -8.87 -11.25 9.39
N SER A 94 -9.12 -11.92 8.25
CA SER A 94 -8.06 -12.45 7.38
C SER A 94 -7.73 -11.51 6.22
N GLY A 95 -8.62 -10.57 5.91
CA GLY A 95 -8.39 -9.49 4.97
C GLY A 95 -8.98 -8.17 5.50
N ILE A 96 -8.22 -7.09 5.44
CA ILE A 96 -8.62 -5.75 5.87
C ILE A 96 -8.45 -4.80 4.68
N PHE A 97 -9.52 -4.14 4.26
CA PHE A 97 -9.53 -3.24 3.10
C PHE A 97 -9.82 -1.80 3.52
N MET A 98 -8.86 -0.89 3.29
CA MET A 98 -9.02 0.54 3.52
C MET A 98 -9.47 1.24 2.23
N THR A 99 -10.65 1.84 2.25
CA THR A 99 -11.21 2.47 1.05
C THR A 99 -10.60 3.85 0.77
N GLY A 100 -10.88 4.38 -0.44
CA GLY A 100 -10.52 5.73 -0.82
C GLY A 100 -11.29 6.84 -0.07
N GLY A 101 -10.89 8.09 -0.31
CA GLY A 101 -11.44 9.29 0.34
C GLY A 101 -10.35 10.31 0.61
N ASP A 102 -10.26 10.80 1.85
CA ASP A 102 -9.19 11.65 2.33
C ASP A 102 -8.24 10.87 3.26
N GLN A 103 -6.97 10.78 2.86
CA GLN A 103 -5.94 10.04 3.59
C GLN A 103 -5.56 10.68 4.93
N LYS A 104 -5.66 12.01 5.07
CA LYS A 104 -5.45 12.69 6.36
C LYS A 104 -6.58 12.37 7.33
N ARG A 105 -7.82 12.32 6.85
CA ARG A 105 -8.98 11.88 7.63
C ARG A 105 -8.82 10.44 8.10
N LEU A 106 -8.41 9.54 7.21
CA LEU A 106 -8.15 8.13 7.53
C LEU A 106 -7.14 8.00 8.69
N VAL A 107 -5.99 8.65 8.57
CA VAL A 107 -4.93 8.57 9.58
C VAL A 107 -5.32 9.28 10.89
N ALA A 108 -6.00 10.42 10.83
CA ALA A 108 -6.44 11.12 12.04
C ALA A 108 -7.40 10.29 12.89
N HIS A 109 -8.26 9.50 12.23
CA HIS A 109 -9.25 8.67 12.88
C HIS A 109 -8.70 7.34 13.40
N ILE A 110 -7.80 6.70 12.64
CA ILE A 110 -7.32 5.35 12.94
C ILE A 110 -5.92 5.35 13.59
N GLY A 111 -5.03 6.27 13.23
CA GLY A 111 -3.62 6.21 13.64
C GLY A 111 -3.44 6.21 15.17
N GLY A 112 -2.77 5.19 15.70
CA GLY A 112 -2.48 5.05 17.13
C GLY A 112 -3.72 4.76 18.00
N THR A 113 -4.72 4.07 17.46
CA THR A 113 -5.92 3.61 18.20
C THR A 113 -5.93 2.09 18.33
N ALA A 114 -6.88 1.55 19.10
CA ALA A 114 -7.05 0.09 19.26
C ALA A 114 -7.29 -0.64 17.92
N VAL A 115 -8.05 -0.05 17.00
CA VAL A 115 -8.26 -0.61 15.65
C VAL A 115 -6.95 -0.70 14.87
N GLU A 116 -6.10 0.31 14.92
CA GLU A 116 -4.81 0.28 14.21
C GLU A 116 -3.87 -0.78 14.77
N GLN A 117 -3.82 -0.92 16.10
CA GLN A 117 -3.08 -2.00 16.74
C GLN A 117 -3.65 -3.36 16.33
N ALA A 118 -4.97 -3.52 16.28
CA ALA A 118 -5.61 -4.74 15.82
C ALA A 118 -5.28 -5.08 14.35
N MET A 119 -5.15 -4.06 13.48
CA MET A 119 -4.70 -4.25 12.10
C MET A 119 -3.25 -4.78 12.06
N ARG A 120 -2.35 -4.18 12.84
CA ARG A 120 -0.95 -4.62 12.95
C ARG A 120 -0.84 -6.05 13.44
N ASP A 121 -1.58 -6.39 14.50
CA ASP A 121 -1.57 -7.74 15.07
C ASP A 121 -2.16 -8.76 14.09
N ALA A 122 -3.24 -8.41 13.38
CA ALA A 122 -3.83 -9.28 12.36
C ALA A 122 -2.83 -9.57 11.24
N HIS A 123 -2.14 -8.54 10.76
CA HIS A 123 -1.15 -8.67 9.72
C HIS A 123 0.08 -9.47 10.17
N ALA A 124 0.71 -9.06 11.27
CA ALA A 124 1.99 -9.60 11.72
C ALA A 124 1.87 -11.00 12.37
N LEU A 125 0.81 -11.25 13.14
CA LEU A 125 0.68 -12.47 13.94
C LEU A 125 -0.23 -13.52 13.29
N ARG A 126 -1.18 -13.09 12.45
CA ARG A 126 -2.18 -13.98 11.83
C ARG A 126 -2.08 -14.04 10.31
N GLY A 127 -1.15 -13.31 9.71
CA GLY A 127 -0.94 -13.30 8.27
C GLY A 127 -2.06 -12.62 7.48
N ALA A 128 -2.84 -11.73 8.09
CA ALA A 128 -3.94 -11.05 7.41
C ALA A 128 -3.42 -10.13 6.29
N CYS A 129 -4.09 -10.17 5.14
CA CYS A 129 -3.82 -9.25 4.05
C CYS A 129 -4.37 -7.86 4.41
N ILE A 130 -3.54 -6.82 4.30
CA ILE A 130 -4.01 -5.43 4.37
C ILE A 130 -3.98 -4.84 2.96
N ALA A 131 -5.15 -4.42 2.47
CA ALA A 131 -5.32 -3.73 1.20
C ALA A 131 -5.74 -2.27 1.43
N GLY A 132 -5.30 -1.38 0.53
CA GLY A 132 -5.63 0.03 0.60
C GLY A 132 -5.69 0.64 -0.78
N THR A 133 -6.80 1.31 -1.11
CA THR A 133 -7.00 1.95 -2.42
C THR A 133 -7.05 3.47 -2.31
N SER A 134 -6.42 4.17 -3.25
CA SER A 134 -6.37 5.63 -3.29
C SER A 134 -5.86 6.19 -1.94
N ALA A 135 -6.68 6.90 -1.17
CA ALA A 135 -6.32 7.36 0.17
C ALA A 135 -5.74 6.25 1.09
N GLY A 136 -6.30 5.04 1.03
CA GLY A 136 -5.81 3.89 1.79
C GLY A 136 -4.38 3.47 1.39
N ALA A 137 -4.04 3.53 0.10
CA ALA A 137 -2.70 3.22 -0.40
C ALA A 137 -1.65 4.21 0.11
N SER A 138 -1.94 5.51 0.04
CA SER A 138 -1.03 6.53 0.57
C SER A 138 -0.91 6.44 2.10
N ALA A 139 -2.00 6.13 2.80
CA ALA A 139 -2.01 6.00 4.26
C ALA A 139 -1.22 4.78 4.77
N MET A 140 -1.01 3.73 3.96
CA MET A 140 -0.16 2.59 4.36
C MET A 140 1.30 2.99 4.59
N CYS A 141 1.78 4.04 3.92
CA CYS A 141 3.17 4.46 4.01
C CYS A 141 3.47 5.17 5.33
N THR A 142 4.70 5.08 5.82
CA THR A 142 5.17 5.91 6.94
C THR A 142 5.17 7.39 6.55
N HIS A 143 5.66 7.67 5.33
CA HIS A 143 5.66 9.00 4.74
C HIS A 143 4.55 9.06 3.70
N MET A 144 3.46 9.71 4.08
CA MET A 144 2.25 9.80 3.27
C MET A 144 2.23 11.10 2.47
N LEU A 145 1.87 11.02 1.19
CA LEU A 145 1.52 12.18 0.37
C LEU A 145 0.21 12.81 0.87
N ALA A 146 0.30 13.80 1.76
CA ALA A 146 -0.85 14.38 2.43
C ALA A 146 -1.55 15.44 1.57
N GLU A 147 -0.78 16.28 0.88
CA GLU A 147 -1.29 17.38 0.06
C GLU A 147 -0.32 17.69 -1.08
N GLY A 148 -0.82 18.29 -2.15
CA GLY A 148 0.03 18.91 -3.15
C GLY A 148 -0.36 18.64 -4.60
N LYS A 149 -0.04 19.59 -5.45
CA LYS A 149 -0.21 19.51 -6.90
C LYS A 149 1.01 20.13 -7.56
N ALA A 150 1.57 19.43 -8.52
CA ALA A 150 2.54 19.95 -9.47
C ALA A 150 2.23 19.25 -10.79
N GLU A 151 1.53 19.94 -11.69
CA GLU A 151 0.96 19.31 -12.89
C GLU A 151 1.82 19.51 -14.14
N LEU A 152 2.63 20.58 -14.19
CA LEU A 152 3.38 20.97 -15.38
C LEU A 152 4.89 20.75 -15.26
N ALA A 153 5.44 20.88 -14.05
CA ALA A 153 6.85 20.68 -13.76
C ALA A 153 7.04 20.33 -12.29
N PRO A 154 8.14 19.65 -11.90
CA PRO A 154 8.48 19.49 -10.49
C PRO A 154 8.72 20.86 -9.85
N GLU A 155 8.32 21.03 -8.60
CA GLU A 155 8.32 22.31 -7.91
C GLU A 155 8.62 22.13 -6.43
N LYS A 156 9.61 22.88 -5.90
CA LYS A 156 9.94 22.85 -4.48
C LYS A 156 8.75 23.33 -3.64
N GLY A 157 8.38 22.54 -2.64
CA GLY A 157 7.29 22.88 -1.72
C GLY A 157 5.87 22.67 -2.27
N ALA A 158 5.71 22.18 -3.51
CA ALA A 158 4.39 21.91 -4.10
C ALA A 158 3.65 20.74 -3.43
N VAL A 159 4.35 19.97 -2.60
CA VAL A 159 3.86 18.76 -1.97
C VAL A 159 4.25 18.72 -0.51
N ARG A 160 3.33 18.29 0.35
CA ARG A 160 3.55 18.09 1.78
C ARG A 160 3.41 16.62 2.12
N LEU A 161 4.44 16.10 2.79
CA LEU A 161 4.39 14.80 3.42
C LEU A 161 3.76 14.91 4.82
N GLY A 162 3.02 13.89 5.22
CA GLY A 162 2.55 13.67 6.58
C GLY A 162 2.93 12.28 7.06
N ALA A 163 2.68 12.00 8.34
CA ALA A 163 2.76 10.65 8.87
C ALA A 163 1.56 9.83 8.35
N GLY A 164 1.82 8.61 7.88
CA GLY A 164 0.77 7.61 7.67
C GLY A 164 0.78 6.52 8.73
N LEU A 165 0.19 5.37 8.41
CA LEU A 165 0.05 4.22 9.29
C LEU A 165 1.31 3.35 9.34
N GLY A 166 2.31 3.57 8.49
CA GLY A 166 3.61 2.91 8.63
C GLY A 166 3.58 1.37 8.56
N PHE A 167 2.85 0.83 7.58
CA PHE A 167 3.01 -0.56 7.12
C PHE A 167 4.10 -0.68 6.04
N VAL A 168 4.30 0.40 5.26
CA VAL A 168 5.34 0.49 4.25
C VAL A 168 6.34 1.57 4.67
N HIS A 169 7.62 1.19 4.75
CA HIS A 169 8.70 2.08 5.15
C HIS A 169 9.51 2.52 3.93
N ARG A 170 10.08 3.74 4.00
CA ARG A 170 11.02 4.30 3.00
C ARG A 170 10.53 4.38 1.54
N VAL A 171 9.26 4.07 1.29
CA VAL A 171 8.56 4.29 0.03
C VAL A 171 7.43 5.29 0.26
N VAL A 172 7.24 6.21 -0.68
CA VAL A 172 6.08 7.10 -0.74
C VAL A 172 5.21 6.73 -1.94
N VAL A 173 3.94 6.45 -1.68
CA VAL A 173 2.98 6.02 -2.70
C VAL A 173 2.12 7.18 -3.17
N ASP A 174 2.13 7.39 -4.49
CA ASP A 174 1.21 8.25 -5.20
C ASP A 174 0.24 7.43 -6.06
N GLN A 175 -1.04 7.72 -5.95
CA GLN A 175 -2.15 6.97 -6.55
C GLN A 175 -2.77 7.75 -7.71
N HIS A 176 -3.66 7.15 -8.49
CA HIS A 176 -4.26 7.73 -9.71
C HIS A 176 -3.19 8.37 -10.60
N PHE A 177 -2.03 7.70 -10.71
CA PHE A 177 -0.76 8.36 -10.96
C PHE A 177 -0.69 8.99 -12.36
N SER A 178 -0.80 8.17 -13.40
CA SER A 178 -0.83 8.66 -14.78
C SER A 178 -2.11 9.43 -15.07
N GLN A 179 -3.25 8.96 -14.56
CA GLN A 179 -4.58 9.56 -14.79
C GLN A 179 -4.67 11.01 -14.31
N ARG A 180 -3.89 11.37 -13.27
CA ARG A 180 -3.83 12.73 -12.73
C ARG A 180 -2.50 13.43 -12.97
N ARG A 181 -1.66 12.92 -13.88
CA ARG A 181 -0.37 13.51 -14.28
C ARG A 181 0.56 13.80 -13.09
N ARG A 182 0.68 12.83 -12.17
CA ARG A 182 1.32 13.02 -10.85
C ARG A 182 2.83 12.76 -10.84
N LEU A 183 3.45 12.53 -12.00
CA LEU A 183 4.90 12.36 -12.12
C LEU A 183 5.69 13.52 -11.50
N HIS A 184 5.34 14.75 -11.84
CA HIS A 184 6.09 15.93 -11.42
C HIS A 184 6.03 16.15 -9.90
N ARG A 185 4.87 15.92 -9.29
CA ARG A 185 4.72 16.07 -7.84
C ARG A 185 5.47 14.97 -7.09
N LEU A 186 5.47 13.74 -7.58
CA LEU A 186 6.25 12.65 -6.99
C LEU A 186 7.76 12.90 -7.12
N LEU A 187 8.24 13.35 -8.29
CA LEU A 187 9.63 13.81 -8.49
C LEU A 187 10.02 14.89 -7.50
N SER A 188 9.13 15.86 -7.25
CA SER A 188 9.37 16.94 -6.28
C SER A 188 9.58 16.39 -4.86
N VAL A 189 8.87 15.33 -4.50
CA VAL A 189 9.02 14.68 -3.20
C VAL A 189 10.35 13.94 -3.08
N VAL A 190 10.63 13.03 -4.02
CA VAL A 190 11.84 12.20 -3.93
C VAL A 190 13.12 13.02 -4.15
N ALA A 191 13.06 14.13 -4.88
CA ALA A 191 14.17 15.07 -4.97
C ALA A 191 14.42 15.83 -3.65
N GLN A 192 13.36 16.25 -2.94
CA GLN A 192 13.49 16.91 -1.62
C GLN A 192 13.87 15.92 -0.52
N THR A 193 13.48 14.65 -0.66
CA THR A 193 13.67 13.60 0.35
C THR A 193 14.33 12.39 -0.30
N PRO A 194 15.63 12.45 -0.65
CA PRO A 194 16.31 11.36 -1.36
C PRO A 194 16.39 10.07 -0.53
N PHE A 195 16.12 10.12 0.77
CA PHE A 195 15.98 8.91 1.61
C PHE A 195 14.79 8.00 1.17
N LEU A 196 13.81 8.56 0.46
CA LEU A 196 12.61 7.87 0.01
C LEU A 196 12.70 7.47 -1.47
N LEU A 197 12.11 6.31 -1.79
CA LEU A 197 11.74 5.96 -3.15
C LEU A 197 10.28 6.32 -3.42
N GLY A 198 9.97 6.75 -4.63
CA GLY A 198 8.61 7.07 -5.05
C GLY A 198 7.99 5.90 -5.80
N ALA A 199 6.74 5.55 -5.49
CA ALA A 199 5.95 4.60 -6.25
C ALA A 199 4.66 5.27 -6.74
N GLY A 200 4.58 5.54 -8.04
CA GLY A 200 3.38 6.00 -8.70
C GLY A 200 2.57 4.82 -9.20
N ILE A 201 1.34 4.64 -8.71
CA ILE A 201 0.45 3.52 -9.05
C ILE A 201 -0.76 4.05 -9.81
N ASP A 202 -0.97 3.52 -11.00
CA ASP A 202 -2.09 3.89 -11.87
C ASP A 202 -3.43 3.40 -11.34
N GLU A 203 -4.53 3.97 -11.85
CA GLU A 203 -5.87 3.44 -11.58
C GLU A 203 -6.00 1.97 -12.00
N ASP A 204 -6.88 1.25 -11.31
CA ASP A 204 -7.10 -0.20 -11.47
C ASP A 204 -5.80 -1.01 -11.56
N THR A 205 -4.81 -0.62 -10.75
CA THR A 205 -3.51 -1.28 -10.65
C THR A 205 -3.13 -1.48 -9.19
N ALA A 206 -2.54 -2.62 -8.86
CA ALA A 206 -2.07 -2.94 -7.52
C ALA A 206 -0.58 -3.32 -7.51
N LEU A 207 0.16 -2.76 -6.55
CA LEU A 207 1.45 -3.25 -6.10
C LEU A 207 1.23 -4.14 -4.87
N ILE A 208 1.53 -5.43 -5.00
CA ILE A 208 1.30 -6.42 -3.93
C ILE A 208 2.65 -6.86 -3.38
N VAL A 209 2.85 -6.67 -2.08
CA VAL A 209 4.03 -7.11 -1.34
C VAL A 209 3.71 -8.39 -0.59
N HIS A 210 4.46 -9.45 -0.89
CA HIS A 210 4.29 -10.79 -0.35
C HIS A 210 5.14 -11.00 0.90
N GLY A 211 4.97 -10.14 1.91
CA GLY A 211 5.81 -10.11 3.11
C GLY A 211 7.29 -10.02 2.75
N ARG A 212 8.08 -11.00 3.17
CA ARG A 212 9.51 -11.07 2.82
C ARG A 212 9.77 -11.72 1.47
N ALA A 213 8.81 -12.31 0.77
CA ALA A 213 9.06 -13.13 -0.41
C ALA A 213 9.34 -12.32 -1.70
N GLY A 214 8.76 -11.13 -1.83
CA GLY A 214 8.85 -10.35 -3.07
C GLY A 214 7.67 -9.41 -3.25
N PHE A 215 7.53 -8.88 -4.47
CA PHE A 215 6.34 -8.14 -4.88
C PHE A 215 5.92 -8.46 -6.30
N GLU A 216 4.67 -8.17 -6.62
CA GLU A 216 4.11 -8.24 -7.97
C GLU A 216 3.28 -6.98 -8.30
N VAL A 217 3.06 -6.75 -9.59
CA VAL A 217 2.16 -5.73 -10.14
C VAL A 217 1.05 -6.44 -10.91
N MET A 218 -0.20 -6.04 -10.69
CA MET A 218 -1.37 -6.55 -11.40
C MET A 218 -2.40 -5.46 -11.71
N GLY A 219 -3.37 -5.76 -12.57
CA GLY A 219 -4.42 -4.85 -13.01
C GLY A 219 -4.17 -4.30 -14.43
N GLU A 220 -4.71 -3.12 -14.74
CA GLU A 220 -4.74 -2.57 -16.10
C GLU A 220 -3.57 -1.63 -16.44
N GLY A 221 -2.90 -1.07 -15.44
CA GLY A 221 -1.89 -0.03 -15.61
C GLY A 221 -0.49 -0.45 -15.19
N THR A 222 0.25 0.52 -14.64
CA THR A 222 1.65 0.36 -14.27
C THR A 222 1.96 0.88 -12.87
N VAL A 223 3.08 0.40 -12.33
CA VAL A 223 3.77 1.00 -11.18
C VAL A 223 5.05 1.66 -11.69
N THR A 224 5.15 2.98 -11.53
CA THR A 224 6.36 3.76 -11.83
C THR A 224 7.16 3.99 -10.55
N VAL A 225 8.36 3.42 -10.48
CA VAL A 225 9.31 3.65 -9.38
C VAL A 225 10.25 4.78 -9.75
N LEU A 226 10.41 5.75 -8.85
CA LEU A 226 11.33 6.89 -8.99
C LEU A 226 12.39 6.86 -7.89
N ASP A 227 13.65 6.99 -8.30
CA ASP A 227 14.81 7.00 -7.42
C ASP A 227 15.68 8.25 -7.69
N CYS A 228 15.75 9.14 -6.71
CA CYS A 228 16.58 10.34 -6.77
C CYS A 228 17.86 10.25 -5.93
N ARG A 229 18.20 9.09 -5.35
CA ARG A 229 19.35 8.95 -4.42
C ARG A 229 20.69 9.26 -5.07
N SER A 230 20.83 8.92 -6.35
CA SER A 230 22.02 9.23 -7.14
C SER A 230 21.85 10.46 -8.03
N ALA A 231 20.70 11.14 -7.96
CA ALA A 231 20.41 12.28 -8.82
C ALA A 231 21.12 13.54 -8.32
N LYS A 232 21.66 14.32 -9.26
CA LYS A 232 22.16 15.68 -8.99
C LYS A 232 21.00 16.65 -9.04
N THR A 233 20.83 17.45 -7.99
CA THR A 233 19.77 18.44 -7.89
C THR A 233 20.19 19.70 -7.14
N ASN A 234 19.60 20.85 -7.49
CA ASN A 234 19.76 22.13 -6.80
C ASN A 234 18.60 22.45 -5.84
N ILE A 235 17.72 21.48 -5.56
CA ILE A 235 16.45 21.71 -4.85
C ILE A 235 16.61 22.27 -3.43
N ALA A 236 17.73 21.98 -2.76
CA ALA A 236 18.03 22.50 -1.43
C ALA A 236 18.10 24.04 -1.42
N ASP A 237 18.70 24.63 -2.46
CA ASP A 237 19.00 26.07 -2.54
C ASP A 237 17.87 26.89 -3.17
N LEU A 238 16.87 26.23 -3.75
CA LEU A 238 15.76 26.90 -4.42
C LEU A 238 14.77 27.52 -3.43
N ARG A 239 14.09 28.59 -3.86
CA ARG A 239 12.88 29.08 -3.20
C ARG A 239 11.69 28.16 -3.48
N ALA A 240 10.69 28.15 -2.60
CA ALA A 240 9.41 27.50 -2.90
C ALA A 240 8.81 28.05 -4.21
N GLY A 241 8.20 27.19 -5.01
CA GLY A 241 7.67 27.57 -6.32
C GLY A 241 8.66 27.46 -7.49
N ALA A 242 9.95 27.22 -7.23
CA ALA A 242 10.94 27.08 -8.30
C ALA A 242 11.09 25.63 -8.78
N VAL A 243 11.40 25.49 -10.07
CA VAL A 243 11.62 24.19 -10.73
C VAL A 243 13.07 23.75 -10.50
N PRO A 244 13.31 22.55 -9.92
CA PRO A 244 14.65 22.02 -9.71
C PRO A 244 15.27 21.47 -10.99
N THR A 245 16.59 21.57 -11.10
CA THR A 245 17.37 20.70 -11.98
C THR A 245 17.41 19.30 -11.37
N LEU A 246 17.16 18.27 -12.18
CA LEU A 246 17.24 16.87 -11.80
C LEU A 246 18.00 16.10 -12.89
N VAL A 247 19.19 15.59 -12.58
CA VAL A 247 20.03 14.84 -13.54
C VAL A 247 20.40 13.49 -12.94
N GLY A 248 20.15 12.40 -13.67
CA GLY A 248 20.42 11.04 -13.21
C GLY A 248 19.33 10.46 -12.30
N VAL A 249 18.07 10.86 -12.50
CA VAL A 249 16.92 10.24 -11.84
C VAL A 249 16.72 8.82 -12.38
N GLY A 250 16.64 7.83 -11.49
CA GLY A 250 16.23 6.48 -11.82
C GLY A 250 14.71 6.41 -12.02
N LEU A 251 14.28 5.84 -13.14
CA LEU A 251 12.88 5.55 -13.41
C LEU A 251 12.75 4.09 -13.83
N HIS A 252 11.87 3.36 -13.16
CA HIS A 252 11.54 1.99 -13.49
C HIS A 252 10.04 1.88 -13.69
N LEU A 253 9.63 1.47 -14.89
CA LEU A 253 8.22 1.25 -15.22
C LEU A 253 7.92 -0.24 -15.15
N LEU A 254 7.02 -0.62 -14.24
CA LEU A 254 6.65 -2.00 -13.97
C LEU A 254 5.20 -2.21 -14.45
N PRO A 255 4.97 -2.82 -15.61
CA PRO A 255 3.62 -3.10 -16.08
C PRO A 255 2.96 -4.24 -15.28
N SER A 256 1.65 -4.37 -15.43
CA SER A 256 0.91 -5.56 -14.97
C SER A 256 1.60 -6.86 -15.40
N GLY A 257 1.68 -7.82 -14.48
CA GLY A 257 2.41 -9.09 -14.62
C GLY A 257 3.88 -9.03 -14.21
N ALA A 258 4.45 -7.84 -13.94
CA ALA A 258 5.81 -7.75 -13.39
C ALA A 258 5.85 -8.34 -11.97
N ALA A 259 6.72 -9.33 -11.73
CA ALA A 259 6.89 -9.95 -10.42
C ALA A 259 8.36 -10.18 -10.12
N PHE A 260 8.79 -9.82 -8.91
CA PHE A 260 10.17 -9.94 -8.48
C PHE A 260 10.29 -10.60 -7.11
N ALA A 261 11.08 -11.68 -7.06
CA ALA A 261 11.41 -12.39 -5.84
C ALA A 261 12.52 -11.67 -5.07
N ALA A 262 12.37 -11.63 -3.76
CA ALA A 262 13.44 -11.25 -2.85
C ALA A 262 14.50 -12.38 -2.80
N PRO A 263 15.77 -12.04 -2.52
CA PRO A 263 16.81 -13.05 -2.28
C PRO A 263 16.38 -14.06 -1.18
N PRO A 264 17.01 -15.25 -1.09
CA PRO A 264 16.78 -16.14 0.04
C PRO A 264 17.03 -15.39 1.36
N ASP A 265 16.13 -15.53 2.34
CA ASP A 265 16.28 -14.86 3.64
C ASP A 265 17.29 -15.64 4.51
N PRO A 266 18.47 -15.08 4.82
CA PRO A 266 19.44 -15.77 5.68
C PRO A 266 18.94 -15.96 7.12
N ALA A 267 17.95 -15.17 7.56
CA ALA A 267 17.34 -15.28 8.89
C ALA A 267 16.15 -16.24 8.95
N ALA A 268 15.71 -16.78 7.80
CA ALA A 268 14.68 -17.82 7.77
C ALA A 268 15.25 -19.11 8.37
N ARG A 269 15.13 -19.25 9.70
CA ARG A 269 15.22 -20.57 10.36
C ARG A 269 14.25 -21.50 9.66
N ALA A 270 14.63 -22.77 9.49
CA ALA A 270 13.77 -23.84 8.96
C ALA A 270 12.53 -24.03 9.87
N GLY A 271 11.57 -23.13 9.74
CA GLY A 271 10.23 -23.21 10.30
C GLY A 271 9.29 -23.74 9.23
N ALA A 272 8.18 -24.33 9.68
CA ALA A 272 7.19 -24.95 8.82
C ALA A 272 6.79 -24.06 7.63
N PRO A 273 6.52 -24.66 6.45
CA PRO A 273 6.11 -23.90 5.28
C PRO A 273 4.93 -22.99 5.64
N LEU A 274 5.03 -21.73 5.21
CA LEU A 274 3.96 -20.76 5.36
C LEU A 274 2.66 -21.34 4.78
N PRO A 275 1.49 -21.01 5.36
CA PRO A 275 0.24 -21.34 4.69
C PRO A 275 0.29 -20.79 3.25
N ALA A 276 -0.13 -21.60 2.29
CA ALA A 276 -0.05 -21.34 0.84
C ALA A 276 -0.94 -20.16 0.34
N ILE A 277 -1.38 -19.30 1.25
CA ILE A 277 -2.34 -18.24 0.96
C ILE A 277 -1.60 -17.07 0.32
N GLY A 278 -1.93 -16.80 -0.94
CA GLY A 278 -1.49 -15.60 -1.64
C GLY A 278 0.02 -15.52 -1.82
N GLN A 279 0.63 -16.54 -2.41
CA GLN A 279 2.06 -16.53 -2.72
C GLN A 279 2.39 -15.60 -3.89
N LEU A 280 3.64 -15.12 -3.90
CA LEU A 280 4.26 -14.53 -5.07
C LEU A 280 4.11 -15.50 -6.27
N PRO A 281 3.85 -15.01 -7.49
CA PRO A 281 3.71 -15.88 -8.66
C PRO A 281 4.89 -16.84 -8.84
N GLU A 282 4.58 -18.09 -9.18
CA GLU A 282 5.62 -19.07 -9.51
C GLU A 282 6.48 -18.56 -10.66
N GLY A 283 7.80 -18.68 -10.52
CA GLY A 283 8.75 -18.22 -11.54
C GLY A 283 9.05 -16.72 -11.51
N ALA A 284 8.62 -15.97 -10.49
CA ALA A 284 9.04 -14.58 -10.29
C ALA A 284 10.57 -14.45 -10.34
N ALA A 285 11.06 -13.56 -11.20
CA ALA A 285 12.48 -13.37 -11.43
C ALA A 285 13.14 -12.67 -10.22
N PRO A 286 14.44 -12.88 -9.96
CA PRO A 286 15.14 -12.03 -9.01
C PRO A 286 15.08 -10.56 -9.45
N ALA A 287 14.89 -9.65 -8.50
CA ALA A 287 14.87 -8.22 -8.81
C ALA A 287 16.20 -7.77 -9.44
N PRO A 288 16.18 -6.99 -10.54
CA PRO A 288 17.37 -6.31 -11.03
C PRO A 288 18.00 -5.47 -9.92
N ARG A 289 19.34 -5.31 -9.94
CA ARG A 289 20.06 -4.53 -8.92
C ARG A 289 19.48 -3.12 -8.71
N ALA A 290 18.97 -2.49 -9.77
CA ALA A 290 18.37 -1.16 -9.69
C ALA A 290 17.07 -1.11 -8.87
N LEU A 291 16.38 -2.24 -8.69
CA LEU A 291 15.17 -2.38 -7.88
C LEU A 291 15.43 -3.06 -6.52
N ALA A 292 16.67 -3.42 -6.21
CA ALA A 292 16.99 -4.15 -4.99
C ALA A 292 16.58 -3.39 -3.72
N ASP A 293 16.84 -2.09 -3.67
CA ASP A 293 16.44 -1.25 -2.52
C ASP A 293 14.92 -1.04 -2.46
N PHE A 294 14.25 -0.90 -3.61
CA PHE A 294 12.80 -0.82 -3.66
C PHE A 294 12.16 -2.08 -3.06
N LEU A 295 12.65 -3.25 -3.50
CA LEU A 295 12.27 -4.54 -2.95
C LEU A 295 12.57 -4.64 -1.44
N ALA A 296 13.77 -4.25 -1.01
CA ALA A 296 14.16 -4.31 0.40
C ALA A 296 13.28 -3.41 1.29
N PHE A 297 12.95 -2.20 0.83
CA PHE A 297 12.10 -1.26 1.57
C PHE A 297 10.65 -1.73 1.66
N LEU A 298 10.12 -2.35 0.61
CA LEU A 298 8.79 -2.94 0.64
C LEU A 298 8.71 -4.17 1.55
N THR A 299 9.74 -5.01 1.55
CA THR A 299 9.74 -6.31 2.25
C THR A 299 10.27 -6.25 3.69
N ASP A 300 10.55 -5.03 4.20
CA ASP A 300 11.17 -4.76 5.50
C ASP A 300 12.44 -5.60 5.74
N ARG A 301 13.24 -5.72 4.68
CA ARG A 301 14.54 -6.41 4.65
C ARG A 301 15.68 -5.41 4.61
N ASN A 302 15.60 -4.36 5.44
CA ASN A 302 16.80 -3.55 5.67
C ASN A 302 17.81 -4.47 6.36
N ASP A 303 18.90 -4.79 5.67
CA ASP A 303 20.04 -5.46 6.27
C ASP A 303 20.39 -4.70 7.55
N GLU A 304 20.29 -5.36 8.70
CA GLU A 304 21.04 -4.96 9.88
C GLU A 304 22.52 -5.13 9.53
N SER A 305 23.10 -4.10 8.91
CA SER A 305 24.54 -3.92 8.75
C SER A 305 25.04 -2.92 9.78
#